data_AF-A0A147IYT0-F1
#
_entry.id   AF-A0A147IYT0-F1
#
_cell.length_a   1.000
_cell.length_b   1.000
_cell.length_c   1.000
_cell.angle_alpha   90.00
_cell.angle_beta   90.00
_cell.angle_gamma   90.00
#
_symmetry.space_group_name_H-M   'P 1'
#
loop_
_entity.id
_entity.type
_entity.pdbx_description
1 polymer ?
#
loop_
_entity_poly.entity_id
_entity_poly.type
_entity_poly.pdbx_seq_one_letter_code
_entity_poly.pdbx_strand_id
1 'polypeptide(L)'
;MTRKKNTGSRALAKHQPPALPVAHRMNGGDLPVQVDAIYHVRDVHPSNDGPWSKEADKIAWTDQMSGYACIIRRSAQGGHLGGYVAVPPTHPLYGMQPYAFAGLGIGVHGGISYANECQRWEHETRSICHVAAEPPHADRDPLYANAAAQREDDAWWLGFECDQPGDVMPVFGYRNGRHGTLEGVNERTYKTEKFVYEECVRLATQLKAVEEGRDAREADPGPQATYYDPREIGR
;
A
#
# COMPACT_ATOMS: atom_id res chain seq x y z
N MET A 1 -12.98 -47.69 41.68
CA MET A 1 -11.74 -47.11 41.13
C MET A 1 -12.10 -45.85 40.34
N THR A 2 -11.87 -44.68 40.92
CA THR A 2 -12.27 -43.38 40.36
C THR A 2 -11.04 -42.67 39.80
N ARG A 3 -10.94 -42.51 38.47
CA ARG A 3 -9.83 -41.80 37.82
C ARG A 3 -10.06 -40.29 37.93
N LYS A 4 -9.30 -39.62 38.80
CA LYS A 4 -9.12 -38.15 38.79
C LYS A 4 -8.40 -37.74 37.49
N LYS A 5 -9.03 -36.90 36.66
CA LYS A 5 -8.35 -36.19 35.58
C LYS A 5 -7.72 -34.93 36.19
N ASN A 6 -6.40 -34.82 36.09
CA ASN A 6 -5.61 -33.69 36.57
C ASN A 6 -5.58 -32.62 35.45
N THR A 7 -6.25 -31.49 35.65
CA THR A 7 -6.19 -30.32 34.76
C THR A 7 -4.93 -29.52 35.08
N GLY A 8 -3.84 -29.83 34.40
CA GLY A 8 -2.67 -28.95 34.34
C GLY A 8 -2.90 -27.87 33.30
N SER A 9 -3.40 -26.71 33.73
CA SER A 9 -3.34 -25.49 32.91
C SER A 9 -1.86 -25.13 32.75
N ARG A 10 -1.29 -25.45 31.58
CA ARG A 10 0.06 -25.06 31.22
C ARG A 10 -0.04 -23.57 30.87
N ALA A 11 0.35 -22.71 31.80
CA ALA A 11 0.48 -21.29 31.56
C ALA A 11 1.34 -21.10 30.31
N LEU A 12 0.71 -20.60 29.24
CA LEU A 12 1.39 -20.25 27.99
C LEU A 12 2.43 -19.17 28.34
N ALA A 13 3.67 -19.45 27.96
CA ALA A 13 4.77 -18.52 28.14
C ALA A 13 4.37 -17.14 27.57
N LYS A 14 4.62 -16.07 28.32
CA LYS A 14 4.42 -14.70 27.85
C LYS A 14 5.22 -14.54 26.56
N HIS A 15 4.52 -14.42 25.45
CA HIS A 15 5.13 -14.38 24.13
C HIS A 15 5.83 -13.04 23.97
N GLN A 16 7.14 -13.09 23.78
CA GLN A 16 7.98 -11.93 23.51
C GLN A 16 7.99 -11.69 21.99
N PRO A 17 7.66 -10.48 21.50
CA PRO A 17 7.64 -10.20 20.06
C PRO A 17 9.08 -10.17 19.48
N PRO A 18 9.34 -10.74 18.29
CA PRO A 18 10.48 -10.36 17.45
C PRO A 18 10.01 -9.92 16.05
N ALA A 19 10.60 -8.98 15.29
CA ALA A 19 11.86 -8.25 15.37
C ALA A 19 11.62 -6.74 15.13
N LEU A 20 12.62 -5.93 15.48
CA LEU A 20 12.62 -4.46 15.34
C LEU A 20 12.24 -4.01 13.92
N PRO A 21 11.66 -2.81 13.76
CA PRO A 21 11.47 -2.19 12.45
C PRO A 21 12.73 -2.32 11.58
N VAL A 22 12.54 -2.64 10.31
CA VAL A 22 13.63 -2.86 9.35
C VAL A 22 13.89 -1.56 8.60
N ALA A 23 15.15 -1.14 8.52
CA ALA A 23 15.53 0.00 7.70
C ALA A 23 15.51 -0.41 6.20
N HIS A 24 14.53 0.09 5.45
CA HIS A 24 14.41 -0.12 4.00
C HIS A 24 14.72 1.16 3.24
N ARG A 25 15.56 1.07 2.19
CA ARG A 25 15.82 2.17 1.28
C ARG A 25 14.87 2.05 0.09
N MET A 26 13.84 2.90 0.09
CA MET A 26 12.91 3.00 -1.04
C MET A 26 13.66 3.30 -2.34
N ASN A 27 13.36 2.57 -3.41
CA ASN A 27 13.91 2.86 -4.72
C ASN A 27 13.57 4.31 -5.17
N GLY A 28 14.60 5.03 -5.62
CA GLY A 28 14.53 6.47 -5.89
C GLY A 28 14.77 7.38 -4.67
N GLY A 29 15.00 6.83 -3.47
CA GLY A 29 15.23 7.58 -2.24
C GLY A 29 16.63 7.46 -1.63
N ASP A 30 17.04 8.53 -0.94
CA ASP A 30 18.37 8.66 -0.34
C ASP A 30 18.44 8.26 1.14
N LEU A 31 17.30 8.20 1.83
CA LEU A 31 17.22 7.88 3.25
C LEU A 31 16.43 6.59 3.47
N PRO A 32 16.90 5.70 4.36
CA PRO A 32 16.12 4.54 4.75
C PRO A 32 14.93 4.95 5.63
N VAL A 33 13.82 4.22 5.48
CA VAL A 33 12.60 4.33 6.28
C VAL A 33 12.45 3.05 7.10
N GLN A 34 11.91 3.18 8.31
CA GLN A 34 11.57 2.03 9.14
C GLN A 34 10.26 1.40 8.62
N VAL A 35 10.33 0.14 8.22
CA VAL A 35 9.19 -0.63 7.71
C VAL A 35 8.97 -1.87 8.55
N ASP A 36 7.74 -2.35 8.52
CA ASP A 36 7.31 -3.51 9.29
C ASP A 36 7.55 -4.83 8.55
N ALA A 37 7.40 -4.82 7.22
CA ALA A 37 7.67 -5.99 6.39
C ALA A 37 8.01 -5.63 4.94
N ILE A 38 8.76 -6.52 4.28
CA ILE A 38 9.20 -6.40 2.87
C ILE A 38 9.07 -7.78 2.21
N TYR A 39 8.44 -7.83 1.05
CA TYR A 39 8.22 -9.06 0.28
C TYR A 39 8.70 -8.93 -1.15
N HIS A 40 9.39 -9.97 -1.62
CA HIS A 40 9.67 -10.18 -3.04
C HIS A 40 8.90 -11.41 -3.53
N VAL A 41 8.07 -11.24 -4.56
CA VAL A 41 7.10 -12.20 -5.05
C VAL A 41 7.35 -12.44 -6.53
N ARG A 42 8.08 -13.51 -6.83
CA ARG A 42 8.52 -13.87 -8.19
C ARG A 42 7.41 -13.86 -9.24
N ASP A 43 6.20 -14.25 -8.86
CA ASP A 43 5.09 -14.41 -9.82
C ASP A 43 4.48 -13.07 -10.27
N VAL A 44 4.72 -11.97 -9.53
CA VAL A 44 4.26 -10.61 -9.91
C VAL A 44 5.42 -9.65 -10.21
N HIS A 45 6.64 -10.01 -9.80
CA HIS A 45 7.82 -9.21 -10.09
C HIS A 45 8.10 -9.19 -11.60
N PRO A 46 8.31 -8.02 -12.24
CA PRO A 46 8.50 -7.98 -13.67
C PRO A 46 9.84 -8.62 -14.07
N SER A 47 9.81 -9.49 -15.07
CA SER A 47 11.00 -10.23 -15.52
C SER A 47 11.92 -9.43 -16.44
N ASN A 48 11.47 -8.27 -16.93
CA ASN A 48 12.23 -7.39 -17.80
C ASN A 48 13.05 -6.37 -17.00
N ASP A 49 14.16 -5.93 -17.60
CA ASP A 49 14.99 -4.88 -17.01
C ASP A 49 14.24 -3.54 -16.97
N GLY A 50 14.37 -2.84 -15.85
CA GLY A 50 13.84 -1.50 -15.67
C GLY A 50 14.15 -0.94 -14.29
N PRO A 51 13.65 0.28 -13.97
CA PRO A 51 13.84 0.87 -12.65
C PRO A 51 13.34 0.00 -11.48
N TRP A 52 12.40 -0.91 -11.74
CA TRP A 52 11.79 -1.83 -10.77
C TRP A 52 12.64 -3.06 -10.42
N SER A 53 13.75 -3.34 -11.12
CA SER A 53 14.47 -4.62 -10.98
C SER A 53 15.04 -4.92 -9.59
N LYS A 54 15.13 -3.92 -8.70
CA LYS A 54 15.60 -4.06 -7.32
C LYS A 54 14.51 -3.78 -6.29
N GLU A 55 13.30 -3.48 -6.73
CA GLU A 55 12.19 -3.15 -5.86
C GLU A 55 11.59 -4.39 -5.20
N ALA A 56 11.03 -4.19 -4.03
CA ALA A 56 10.09 -5.12 -3.42
C ALA A 56 8.77 -5.15 -4.22
N ASP A 57 7.98 -6.17 -3.94
CA ASP A 57 6.64 -6.37 -4.51
C ASP A 57 5.54 -6.08 -3.49
N LYS A 58 5.88 -6.07 -2.19
CA LYS A 58 5.04 -5.50 -1.14
C LYS A 58 5.92 -4.95 -0.02
N ILE A 59 5.57 -3.77 0.49
CA ILE A 59 6.19 -3.16 1.67
C ILE A 59 5.04 -2.72 2.58
N ALA A 60 5.11 -3.03 3.86
CA ALA A 60 4.13 -2.61 4.86
C ALA A 60 4.83 -1.80 5.96
N TRP A 61 4.18 -0.73 6.43
CA TRP A 61 4.67 0.07 7.56
C TRP A 61 3.52 0.82 8.24
N THR A 62 3.74 1.27 9.47
CA THR A 62 2.87 2.24 10.14
C THR A 62 3.41 3.66 9.94
N ASP A 63 2.63 4.54 9.31
CA ASP A 63 2.97 5.96 9.20
C ASP A 63 3.00 6.60 10.59
N GLN A 64 4.15 7.17 10.96
CA GLN A 64 4.41 7.63 12.33
C GLN A 64 3.60 8.88 12.69
N MET A 65 3.16 9.67 11.72
CA MET A 65 2.44 10.93 11.96
C MET A 65 0.94 10.71 12.11
N SER A 66 0.34 9.94 11.22
CA SER A 66 -1.09 9.60 11.28
C SER A 66 -1.40 8.44 12.23
N GLY A 67 -0.46 7.52 12.41
CA GLY A 67 -0.67 6.24 13.09
C GLY A 67 -1.37 5.19 12.20
N TYR A 68 -1.57 5.46 10.91
CA TYR A 68 -2.24 4.53 9.99
C TYR A 68 -1.27 3.53 9.37
N ALA A 69 -1.77 2.31 9.15
CA ALA A 69 -1.05 1.29 8.42
C ALA A 69 -1.06 1.62 6.92
N CYS A 70 0.09 1.44 6.28
CA CYS A 70 0.35 1.76 4.89
C CYS A 70 0.98 0.57 4.17
N ILE A 71 0.62 0.39 2.90
CA ILE A 71 1.13 -0.67 2.04
C ILE A 71 1.53 -0.09 0.69
N ILE A 72 2.71 -0.44 0.21
CA ILE A 72 3.06 -0.46 -1.22
C ILE A 72 2.85 -1.89 -1.70
N ARG A 73 2.19 -2.09 -2.84
CA ARG A 73 2.04 -3.43 -3.44
C ARG A 73 2.13 -3.36 -4.95
N ARG A 74 2.77 -4.36 -5.55
CA ARG A 74 2.82 -4.55 -6.99
C ARG A 74 1.57 -5.23 -7.53
N SER A 75 0.99 -4.65 -8.57
CA SER A 75 -0.16 -5.19 -9.29
C SER A 75 0.24 -6.35 -10.19
N ALA A 76 -0.52 -7.46 -10.12
CA ALA A 76 -0.33 -8.63 -10.98
C ALA A 76 -0.73 -8.36 -12.45
N GLN A 77 -1.53 -7.33 -12.71
CA GLN A 77 -2.11 -7.07 -14.04
C GLN A 77 -1.20 -6.21 -14.92
N GLY A 78 -0.34 -5.37 -14.32
CA GLY A 78 0.54 -4.45 -15.05
C GLY A 78 1.97 -4.34 -14.51
N GLY A 79 2.26 -4.96 -13.36
CA GLY A 79 3.56 -4.88 -12.69
C GLY A 79 3.86 -3.51 -12.06
N HIS A 80 2.96 -2.52 -12.18
CA HIS A 80 3.09 -1.22 -11.51
C HIS A 80 2.88 -1.36 -10.00
N LEU A 81 3.31 -0.36 -9.25
CA LEU A 81 3.06 -0.26 -7.83
C LEU A 81 1.73 0.48 -7.57
N GLY A 82 1.08 0.13 -6.48
CA GLY A 82 -0.06 0.85 -5.89
C GLY A 82 0.20 1.11 -4.41
N GLY A 83 -0.45 2.13 -3.88
CA GLY A 83 -0.35 2.56 -2.49
C GLY A 83 -1.69 2.48 -1.77
N TYR A 84 -1.69 2.02 -0.52
CA TYR A 84 -2.90 1.79 0.26
C TYR A 84 -2.69 2.23 1.72
N VAL A 85 -3.71 2.84 2.31
CA VAL A 85 -3.74 3.30 3.70
C VAL A 85 -5.00 2.77 4.38
N ALA A 86 -4.83 2.18 5.56
CA ALA A 86 -5.92 1.62 6.36
C ALA A 86 -6.49 2.66 7.33
N VAL A 87 -7.82 2.74 7.39
CA VAL A 87 -8.54 3.50 8.41
C VAL A 87 -9.39 2.58 9.29
N PRO A 88 -9.52 2.88 10.59
CA PRO A 88 -10.30 2.06 11.51
C PRO A 88 -11.82 2.21 11.29
N PRO A 89 -12.65 1.28 11.83
CA PRO A 89 -14.13 1.38 11.81
C PRO A 89 -14.72 2.68 12.34
N THR A 90 -13.99 3.39 13.19
CA THR A 90 -14.39 4.68 13.76
C THR A 90 -14.15 5.86 12.83
N HIS A 91 -13.42 5.66 11.72
CA HIS A 91 -13.06 6.74 10.80
C HIS A 91 -14.28 7.19 9.97
N PRO A 92 -14.46 8.50 9.74
CA PRO A 92 -15.62 9.02 8.97
C PRO A 92 -15.75 8.44 7.56
N LEU A 93 -14.65 8.04 6.95
CA LEU A 93 -14.60 7.48 5.59
C LEU A 93 -14.61 5.95 5.54
N TYR A 94 -14.77 5.28 6.68
CA TYR A 94 -14.86 3.83 6.73
C TYR A 94 -16.05 3.33 5.90
N GLY A 95 -15.83 2.29 5.09
CA GLY A 95 -16.88 1.68 4.25
C GLY A 95 -17.28 2.51 3.01
N MET A 96 -16.68 3.68 2.79
CA MET A 96 -16.96 4.50 1.61
C MET A 96 -16.29 3.94 0.36
N GLN A 97 -16.98 4.08 -0.77
CA GLN A 97 -16.52 3.64 -2.08
C GLN A 97 -15.78 4.76 -2.83
N PRO A 98 -14.93 4.45 -3.83
CA PRO A 98 -14.05 5.44 -4.47
C PRO A 98 -14.75 6.70 -5.00
N TYR A 99 -15.96 6.55 -5.56
CA TYR A 99 -16.73 7.68 -6.08
C TYR A 99 -17.16 8.70 -5.01
N ALA A 100 -17.23 8.29 -3.74
CA ALA A 100 -17.65 9.17 -2.65
C ALA A 100 -16.55 10.17 -2.23
N PHE A 101 -15.31 9.97 -2.67
CA PHE A 101 -14.20 10.88 -2.36
C PHE A 101 -14.17 12.13 -3.24
N ALA A 102 -14.96 12.15 -4.32
CA ALA A 102 -15.13 13.33 -5.15
C ALA A 102 -15.69 14.49 -4.31
N GLY A 103 -14.93 15.58 -4.21
CA GLY A 103 -15.31 16.77 -3.45
C GLY A 103 -14.91 16.78 -1.97
N LEU A 104 -14.33 15.68 -1.45
CA LEU A 104 -13.77 15.65 -0.08
C LEU A 104 -12.38 16.25 0.03
N GLY A 105 -11.82 16.72 -1.10
CA GLY A 105 -10.53 17.39 -1.10
C GLY A 105 -9.33 16.46 -0.90
N ILE A 106 -9.55 15.14 -1.04
CA ILE A 106 -8.49 14.14 -0.98
C ILE A 106 -7.80 14.08 -2.35
N GLY A 107 -6.50 14.33 -2.38
CA GLY A 107 -5.67 14.41 -3.57
C GLY A 107 -4.46 13.47 -3.48
N VAL A 108 -4.43 12.44 -4.33
CA VAL A 108 -3.32 11.50 -4.52
C VAL A 108 -3.15 11.22 -6.01
N HIS A 109 -2.03 10.61 -6.40
CA HIS A 109 -1.76 10.21 -7.79
C HIS A 109 -2.93 9.42 -8.41
N GLY A 110 -3.58 9.98 -9.42
CA GLY A 110 -4.75 9.36 -10.08
C GLY A 110 -6.06 9.38 -9.27
N GLY A 111 -6.03 9.88 -8.03
CA GLY A 111 -7.14 9.80 -7.09
C GLY A 111 -7.28 8.43 -6.42
N ILE A 112 -8.24 8.31 -5.49
CA ILE A 112 -8.56 7.02 -4.87
C ILE A 112 -9.26 6.13 -5.89
N SER A 113 -8.65 4.99 -6.20
CA SER A 113 -9.18 3.96 -7.10
C SER A 113 -9.54 2.66 -6.37
N TYR A 114 -9.09 2.49 -5.12
CA TYR A 114 -9.36 1.33 -4.28
C TYR A 114 -10.01 1.76 -2.96
N ALA A 115 -11.11 1.10 -2.59
CA ALA A 115 -11.70 1.22 -1.26
C ALA A 115 -12.41 -0.09 -0.89
N ASN A 116 -11.84 -0.87 0.03
CA ASN A 116 -12.41 -2.15 0.42
C ASN A 116 -11.93 -2.62 1.80
N GLU A 117 -12.59 -3.64 2.32
CA GLU A 117 -12.16 -4.37 3.52
C GLU A 117 -10.83 -5.11 3.29
N CYS A 118 -10.22 -5.56 4.39
CA CYS A 118 -9.06 -6.46 4.36
C CYS A 118 -9.33 -7.70 3.51
N GLN A 119 -8.38 -8.00 2.61
CA GLN A 119 -8.36 -9.22 1.81
C GLN A 119 -7.87 -10.43 2.62
N ARG A 120 -8.59 -10.79 3.69
CA ARG A 120 -8.22 -11.84 4.67
C ARG A 120 -7.98 -13.24 4.08
N TRP A 121 -8.46 -13.48 2.87
CA TRP A 121 -8.36 -14.77 2.17
C TRP A 121 -7.20 -14.83 1.17
N GLU A 122 -6.56 -13.70 0.89
CA GLU A 122 -5.40 -13.61 0.01
C GLU A 122 -4.11 -13.87 0.78
N HIS A 123 -3.12 -14.44 0.10
CA HIS A 123 -1.79 -14.64 0.71
C HIS A 123 -1.19 -13.28 1.10
N GLU A 124 -0.61 -13.18 2.28
CA GLU A 124 -0.04 -11.95 2.83
C GLU A 124 0.87 -11.21 1.84
N THR A 125 1.67 -11.96 1.07
CA THR A 125 2.57 -11.36 0.08
C THR A 125 1.85 -10.59 -1.03
N ARG A 126 0.51 -10.65 -1.12
CA ARG A 126 -0.35 -10.08 -2.18
C ARG A 126 -1.60 -9.36 -1.66
N SER A 127 -2.05 -9.68 -0.45
CA SER A 127 -3.24 -9.08 0.13
C SER A 127 -3.06 -7.59 0.39
N ILE A 128 -4.16 -6.84 0.27
CA ILE A 128 -4.31 -5.51 0.89
C ILE A 128 -4.86 -5.74 2.30
N CYS A 129 -3.98 -6.29 3.15
CA CYS A 129 -4.00 -6.24 4.62
C CYS A 129 -2.78 -6.99 5.19
N HIS A 130 -2.82 -7.32 6.48
CA HIS A 130 -1.76 -7.64 7.42
C HIS A 130 -0.63 -8.57 7.04
N VAL A 131 0.36 -8.42 7.92
CA VAL A 131 1.39 -9.35 8.31
C VAL A 131 1.01 -10.17 9.54
N ALA A 132 0.17 -11.19 9.38
CA ALA A 132 0.00 -12.19 10.43
C ALA A 132 1.09 -13.25 10.28
N ALA A 133 1.98 -13.37 11.25
CA ALA A 133 2.76 -14.59 11.45
C ALA A 133 1.80 -15.74 11.79
N GLU A 134 1.22 -16.36 10.76
CA GLU A 134 1.03 -17.81 10.59
C GLU A 134 0.13 -18.07 9.35
N PRO A 135 0.63 -18.74 8.30
CA PRO A 135 -0.21 -19.14 7.16
C PRO A 135 -0.98 -20.44 7.48
N PRO A 136 -2.17 -20.69 6.89
CA PRO A 136 -2.76 -22.03 6.85
C PRO A 136 -1.91 -23.03 6.04
N HIS A 137 -0.92 -22.54 5.28
CA HIS A 137 -0.05 -23.34 4.40
C HIS A 137 1.41 -22.90 4.55
N ALA A 138 2.19 -23.72 5.26
CA ALA A 138 3.51 -23.45 5.82
C ALA A 138 4.71 -23.50 4.83
N ASP A 139 4.59 -23.01 3.60
CA ASP A 139 5.66 -23.17 2.59
C ASP A 139 6.35 -21.87 2.11
N ARG A 140 6.02 -20.69 2.65
CA ARG A 140 6.77 -19.46 2.38
C ARG A 140 7.03 -18.70 3.68
N ASP A 141 8.28 -18.74 4.11
CA ASP A 141 8.78 -18.08 5.33
C ASP A 141 8.72 -16.55 5.14
N PRO A 142 7.88 -15.81 5.88
CA PRO A 142 7.98 -14.36 5.90
C PRO A 142 9.29 -13.99 6.59
N LEU A 143 10.14 -13.22 5.89
CA LEU A 143 11.46 -12.83 6.42
C LEU A 143 11.35 -12.04 7.73
N TYR A 144 10.27 -11.27 7.93
CA TYR A 144 9.99 -10.50 9.15
C TYR A 144 8.48 -10.24 9.25
N ALA A 145 7.84 -10.63 10.37
CA ALA A 145 6.42 -10.39 10.61
C ALA A 145 6.16 -9.81 12.01
N ASN A 146 5.33 -8.76 12.13
CA ASN A 146 5.09 -8.02 13.38
C ASN A 146 3.72 -8.35 14.02
N ALA A 147 3.58 -8.07 15.32
CA ALA A 147 2.38 -8.39 16.11
C ALA A 147 1.23 -7.35 16.02
N ALA A 148 1.42 -6.23 15.32
CA ALA A 148 0.41 -5.18 15.14
C ALA A 148 -0.77 -5.62 14.25
N ALA A 149 -0.52 -6.61 13.40
CA ALA A 149 -1.45 -7.21 12.45
C ALA A 149 -2.80 -7.69 13.01
N GLN A 150 -2.89 -8.08 14.29
CA GLN A 150 -4.14 -8.65 14.82
C GLN A 150 -5.26 -7.62 15.07
N ARG A 151 -5.02 -6.33 14.91
CA ARG A 151 -6.00 -5.27 15.21
C ARG A 151 -6.69 -4.69 13.98
N GLU A 152 -6.22 -5.02 12.79
CA GLU A 152 -6.64 -4.34 11.58
C GLU A 152 -7.43 -5.26 10.62
N ASP A 153 -7.91 -6.43 11.10
CA ASP A 153 -8.82 -7.32 10.37
C ASP A 153 -10.12 -6.61 9.96
N ASP A 154 -10.52 -5.60 10.75
CA ASP A 154 -11.68 -4.73 10.48
C ASP A 154 -11.27 -3.39 9.83
N ALA A 155 -10.07 -3.26 9.27
CA ALA A 155 -9.65 -2.01 8.63
C ALA A 155 -10.29 -1.85 7.24
N TRP A 156 -10.61 -0.59 6.89
CA TRP A 156 -10.99 -0.21 5.53
C TRP A 156 -9.79 0.41 4.82
N TRP A 157 -9.39 -0.19 3.71
CA TRP A 157 -8.21 0.20 2.96
C TRP A 157 -8.59 1.11 1.80
N LEU A 158 -7.97 2.28 1.75
CA LEU A 158 -8.12 3.27 0.70
C LEU A 158 -6.82 3.36 -0.10
N GLY A 159 -6.88 3.37 -1.42
CA GLY A 159 -5.66 3.33 -2.23
C GLY A 159 -5.78 3.85 -3.65
N PHE A 160 -4.61 3.89 -4.31
CA PHE A 160 -4.41 4.38 -5.67
C PHE A 160 -3.43 3.46 -6.41
N GLU A 161 -3.43 3.52 -7.74
CA GLU A 161 -2.60 2.67 -8.61
C GLU A 161 -1.73 3.55 -9.54
N CYS A 162 -0.48 3.11 -9.81
CA CYS A 162 0.42 3.79 -10.74
C CYS A 162 0.30 3.25 -12.17
N ASP A 163 -0.92 3.25 -12.69
CA ASP A 163 -1.29 2.91 -14.07
C ASP A 163 -2.04 4.06 -14.78
N GLN A 164 -1.74 5.29 -14.38
CA GLN A 164 -2.39 6.50 -14.87
C GLN A 164 -1.82 6.96 -16.22
N PRO A 165 -2.52 7.86 -16.94
CA PRO A 165 -1.97 8.51 -18.12
C PRO A 165 -0.60 9.16 -17.81
N GLY A 166 0.43 8.76 -18.54
CA GLY A 166 1.81 9.21 -18.30
C GLY A 166 2.66 8.28 -17.44
N ASP A 167 2.08 7.25 -16.81
CA ASP A 167 2.85 6.27 -16.04
C ASP A 167 3.50 5.24 -16.95
N VAL A 168 4.73 4.82 -16.66
CA VAL A 168 5.35 3.65 -17.28
C VAL A 168 4.95 2.40 -16.50
N MET A 169 4.44 1.40 -17.21
CA MET A 169 4.10 0.09 -16.63
C MET A 169 5.09 -0.98 -17.08
N PRO A 170 5.60 -1.84 -16.18
CA PRO A 170 6.60 -2.86 -16.52
C PRO A 170 6.18 -3.84 -17.62
N VAL A 171 4.93 -4.33 -17.60
CA VAL A 171 4.42 -5.33 -18.57
C VAL A 171 4.38 -4.80 -20.00
N PHE A 172 4.15 -3.50 -20.19
CA PHE A 172 4.11 -2.88 -21.52
C PHE A 172 5.49 -2.44 -22.03
N GLY A 173 6.56 -2.75 -21.28
CA GLY A 173 7.96 -2.54 -21.65
C GLY A 173 8.42 -1.09 -21.61
N TYR A 174 9.56 -0.84 -20.94
CA TYR A 174 10.26 0.46 -20.95
C TYR A 174 10.69 0.91 -22.36
N ARG A 175 10.80 -0.02 -23.32
CA ARG A 175 11.33 0.21 -24.67
C ARG A 175 10.31 0.82 -25.65
N ASN A 176 9.05 0.98 -25.26
CA ASN A 176 8.00 1.53 -26.14
C ASN A 176 7.98 3.07 -26.23
N GLY A 177 8.91 3.78 -25.58
CA GLY A 177 9.09 5.23 -25.69
C GLY A 177 9.64 5.73 -27.03
N ARG A 178 9.70 4.91 -28.09
CA ARG A 178 10.16 5.33 -29.43
C ARG A 178 9.06 5.48 -30.48
N HIS A 179 7.80 5.18 -30.16
CA HIS A 179 6.70 5.45 -31.08
C HIS A 179 5.88 6.67 -30.62
N GLY A 180 6.32 7.85 -31.06
CA GLY A 180 5.41 8.97 -31.35
C GLY A 180 5.33 10.13 -30.36
N THR A 181 6.14 10.20 -29.30
CA THR A 181 6.15 11.37 -28.42
C THR A 181 7.16 12.41 -28.91
N LEU A 182 6.67 13.61 -29.26
CA LEU A 182 7.51 14.81 -29.39
C LEU A 182 8.27 15.02 -28.07
N GLU A 183 9.58 15.27 -28.14
CA GLU A 183 10.40 15.66 -26.98
C GLU A 183 9.71 16.81 -26.22
N GLY A 184 9.56 16.66 -24.90
CA GLY A 184 9.04 17.71 -24.03
C GLY A 184 7.52 17.79 -23.85
N VAL A 185 6.69 16.93 -24.49
CA VAL A 185 5.22 17.04 -24.37
C VAL A 185 4.56 15.85 -23.68
N ASN A 186 5.18 14.66 -23.63
CA ASN A 186 4.60 13.44 -23.05
C ASN A 186 5.66 12.43 -22.56
N GLU A 187 6.62 12.86 -21.74
CA GLU A 187 7.58 11.93 -21.15
C GLU A 187 6.89 11.06 -20.10
N ARG A 188 6.73 9.77 -20.42
CA ARG A 188 6.19 8.80 -19.46
C ARG A 188 7.20 8.55 -18.35
N THR A 189 6.75 8.51 -17.10
CA THR A 189 7.61 8.29 -15.92
C THR A 189 7.20 7.04 -15.16
N TYR A 190 8.17 6.24 -14.73
CA TYR A 190 7.90 5.14 -13.79
C TYR A 190 7.74 5.70 -12.37
N LYS A 191 6.73 5.22 -11.65
CA LYS A 191 6.49 5.58 -10.26
C LYS A 191 7.18 4.56 -9.34
N THR A 192 8.28 4.99 -8.72
CA THR A 192 9.12 4.14 -7.87
C THR A 192 8.53 3.93 -6.48
N GLU A 193 9.13 3.04 -5.69
CA GLU A 193 8.79 2.88 -4.27
C GLU A 193 8.77 4.21 -3.49
N LYS A 194 9.76 5.10 -3.70
CA LYS A 194 9.78 6.43 -3.05
C LYS A 194 8.52 7.22 -3.37
N PHE A 195 8.14 7.27 -4.64
CA PHE A 195 6.97 8.02 -5.08
C PHE A 195 5.71 7.48 -4.38
N VAL A 196 5.50 6.17 -4.42
CA VAL A 196 4.31 5.54 -3.81
C VAL A 196 4.31 5.70 -2.29
N TYR A 197 5.48 5.61 -1.65
CA TYR A 197 5.64 5.90 -0.22
C TYR A 197 5.19 7.33 0.12
N GLU A 198 5.65 8.33 -0.62
CA GLU A 198 5.29 9.74 -0.39
C GLU A 198 3.80 10.00 -0.62
N GLU A 199 3.20 9.40 -1.65
CA GLU A 199 1.75 9.44 -1.87
C GLU A 199 0.96 8.75 -0.75
N CYS A 200 1.46 7.65 -0.17
CA CYS A 200 0.83 7.00 0.99
C CYS A 200 0.90 7.90 2.24
N VAL A 201 2.05 8.52 2.52
CA VAL A 201 2.20 9.46 3.65
C VAL A 201 1.28 10.67 3.48
N ARG A 202 1.17 11.19 2.26
CA ARG A 202 0.21 12.24 1.91
C ARG A 202 -1.22 11.80 2.19
N LEU A 203 -1.62 10.64 1.66
CA LEU A 203 -2.97 10.10 1.86
C LEU A 203 -3.28 9.95 3.35
N ALA A 204 -2.35 9.37 4.11
CA ALA A 204 -2.50 9.18 5.55
C ALA A 204 -2.65 10.51 6.30
N THR A 205 -1.92 11.55 5.90
CA THR A 205 -2.04 12.91 6.45
C THR A 205 -3.42 13.51 6.18
N GLN A 206 -3.94 13.39 4.96
CA GLN A 206 -5.27 13.87 4.58
C GLN A 206 -6.38 13.11 5.32
N LEU A 207 -6.27 11.78 5.41
CA LEU A 207 -7.22 10.96 6.15
C LEU A 207 -7.20 11.31 7.64
N LYS A 208 -6.03 11.55 8.22
CA LYS A 208 -5.92 11.97 9.62
C LYS A 208 -6.62 13.31 9.87
N ALA A 209 -6.50 14.25 8.94
CA ALA A 209 -7.22 15.52 9.02
C ALA A 209 -8.74 15.31 9.02
N VAL A 210 -9.26 14.42 8.16
CA VAL A 210 -10.70 14.08 8.12
C VAL A 210 -11.15 13.42 9.42
N GLU A 211 -10.36 12.51 9.99
CA GLU A 211 -10.63 11.91 11.31
C GLU A 211 -10.79 12.98 12.39
N GLU A 212 -9.97 14.02 12.34
CA GLU A 212 -9.98 15.15 13.27
C GLU A 212 -11.03 16.22 12.94
N GLY A 213 -11.84 16.03 11.89
CA GLY A 213 -12.86 16.97 11.45
C GLY A 213 -12.33 18.22 10.72
N ARG A 214 -11.10 18.15 10.20
CA ARG A 214 -10.44 19.20 9.41
C ARG A 214 -10.57 18.93 7.91
N ASP A 215 -10.37 19.96 7.09
CA ASP A 215 -10.34 19.83 5.63
C ASP A 215 -9.05 19.11 5.19
N ALA A 216 -9.19 18.06 4.38
CA ALA A 216 -8.07 17.30 3.83
C ALA A 216 -7.10 18.20 3.03
N ARG A 217 -7.62 19.19 2.30
CA ARG A 217 -6.83 20.07 1.42
C ARG A 217 -5.90 21.00 2.17
N GLU A 218 -6.30 21.36 3.39
CA GLU A 218 -5.49 22.19 4.27
C GLU A 218 -4.32 21.40 4.88
N ALA A 219 -4.47 20.09 5.05
CA ALA A 219 -3.43 19.23 5.60
C ALA A 219 -2.38 18.86 4.55
N ASP A 220 -2.82 18.42 3.37
CA ASP A 220 -1.99 18.31 2.17
C ASP A 220 -2.93 18.41 0.96
N PRO A 221 -2.81 19.44 0.11
CA PRO A 221 -3.71 19.63 -1.03
C PRO A 221 -3.58 18.53 -2.08
N GLY A 222 -2.47 17.79 -2.07
CA GLY A 222 -2.09 16.80 -3.05
C GLY A 222 -2.01 17.33 -4.48
N PRO A 223 -1.76 16.43 -5.46
CA PRO A 223 -2.12 16.76 -6.82
C PRO A 223 -3.63 17.02 -6.84
N GLN A 224 -4.02 18.20 -7.32
CA GLN A 224 -5.43 18.49 -7.59
C GLN A 224 -5.95 17.31 -8.42
N ALA A 225 -7.01 16.66 -7.98
CA ALA A 225 -7.70 15.64 -8.76
C ALA A 225 -8.27 16.32 -10.01
N THR A 226 -7.43 16.60 -11.00
CA THR A 226 -7.87 16.59 -12.38
C THR A 226 -8.24 15.14 -12.62
N TYR A 227 -9.47 14.78 -12.26
CA TYR A 227 -10.14 13.66 -12.91
C TYR A 227 -9.83 13.85 -14.39
N TYR A 228 -9.03 12.96 -14.96
CA TYR A 228 -8.78 13.00 -16.39
C TYR A 228 -10.13 12.76 -17.04
N ASP A 229 -10.83 13.82 -17.42
CA ASP A 229 -11.98 13.74 -18.30
C ASP A 229 -11.42 13.66 -19.72
N PRO A 230 -11.45 12.48 -20.37
CA PRO A 230 -11.01 12.34 -21.76
C PRO A 230 -11.78 13.26 -22.74
N ARG A 231 -12.84 13.95 -22.31
CA ARG A 231 -13.60 14.92 -23.10
C ARG A 231 -13.10 16.36 -23.00
N GLU A 232 -12.17 16.68 -22.09
CA GLU A 232 -11.61 18.03 -21.98
C GLU A 232 -10.39 18.26 -22.88
N ILE A 233 -9.93 17.24 -23.59
CA ILE A 233 -8.93 17.41 -24.66
C ILE A 233 -9.67 17.79 -25.94
N GLY A 234 -9.74 19.10 -26.22
CA GLY A 234 -10.24 19.61 -27.50
C GLY A 234 -11.17 20.83 -27.43
N ARG A 235 -11.04 21.69 -26.42
CA ARG A 235 -11.61 23.05 -26.46
C ARG A 235 -10.51 24.11 -26.50
#